data_AF-A0A7Y6UHT5-F1
#
_entry.id   AF-A0A7Y6UHT5-F1
#
_cell.length_a   1.000
_cell.length_b   1.000
_cell.length_c   1.000
_cell.angle_alpha   90.00
_cell.angle_beta   90.00
_cell.angle_gamma   90.00
#
_symmetry.space_group_name_H-M   'P 1'
#
loop_
_entity.id
_entity.type
_entity.pdbx_description
1 polymer ?
#
loop_
_entity_poly.entity_id
_entity_poly.type
_entity_poly.pdbx_seq_one_letter_code
_entity_poly.pdbx_strand_id
1 'polypeptide(L)'
;MTARLLLDEHILADGQVARTYATFVDGHVHVQDEGGSGGPLSVAALDRVMVRYGLPLEDGVALEGDALELGEGRRLRRLRFHAKVDATGRDYLVWERPGEEPLAVIATHATAALRYLVLRLDAERPA
;
A
#
# COMPACT_ATOMS: atom_id res chain seq x y z
N MET A 1 -16.32 4.62 11.43
CA MET A 1 -15.85 4.15 10.11
C MET A 1 -14.37 3.84 10.25
N THR A 2 -13.94 2.61 9.98
CA THR A 2 -12.50 2.29 9.93
C THR A 2 -11.90 2.99 8.72
N ALA A 3 -10.81 3.74 8.91
CA ALA A 3 -10.11 4.38 7.81
C ALA A 3 -9.61 3.31 6.82
N ARG A 4 -9.87 3.52 5.54
CA ARG A 4 -9.45 2.63 4.44
C ARG A 4 -8.63 3.43 3.45
N LEU A 5 -7.50 2.86 3.02
CA LEU A 5 -6.60 3.45 2.03
C LEU A 5 -6.67 2.64 0.73
N LEU A 6 -6.86 3.31 -0.41
CA LEU A 6 -6.70 2.64 -1.71
C LEU A 6 -5.22 2.37 -1.94
N LEU A 7 -4.87 1.11 -2.17
CA LEU A 7 -3.50 0.69 -2.49
C LEU A 7 -3.24 0.66 -3.98
N ASP A 8 -4.20 0.15 -4.76
CA ASP A 8 -4.08 0.03 -6.21
C ASP A 8 -5.45 0.04 -6.89
N GLU A 9 -5.51 0.57 -8.10
CA GLU A 9 -6.66 0.55 -8.99
C GLU A 9 -6.19 0.24 -10.42
N HIS A 10 -6.78 -0.78 -11.05
CA HIS A 10 -6.48 -1.13 -12.44
C HIS A 10 -7.73 -1.66 -13.18
N ILE A 11 -7.69 -1.62 -14.50
CA ILE A 11 -8.75 -2.15 -15.36
C ILE A 11 -8.44 -3.60 -15.74
N LEU A 12 -9.40 -4.48 -15.51
CA LEU A 12 -9.35 -5.90 -15.88
C LEU A 12 -9.62 -6.09 -17.38
N ALA A 13 -9.34 -7.29 -17.89
CA ALA A 13 -9.53 -7.62 -19.30
C ALA A 13 -11.01 -7.56 -19.77
N ASP A 14 -11.96 -7.66 -18.83
CA ASP A 14 -13.39 -7.51 -19.07
C ASP A 14 -13.89 -6.06 -18.96
N GLY A 15 -12.99 -5.11 -18.74
CA GLY A 15 -13.29 -3.68 -18.59
C GLY A 15 -13.75 -3.29 -17.18
N GLN A 16 -13.81 -4.21 -16.22
CA GLN A 16 -14.14 -3.88 -14.84
C GLN A 16 -12.97 -3.20 -14.13
N VAL A 17 -13.29 -2.33 -13.17
CA VAL A 17 -12.29 -1.73 -12.28
C VAL A 17 -12.03 -2.68 -11.12
N ALA A 18 -10.78 -3.08 -10.94
CA ALA A 18 -10.33 -3.81 -9.76
C ALA A 18 -9.62 -2.86 -8.81
N ARG A 19 -9.95 -2.94 -7.52
CA ARG A 19 -9.36 -2.12 -6.47
C ARG A 19 -8.85 -2.97 -5.34
N THR A 20 -7.69 -2.61 -4.81
CA THR A 20 -7.14 -3.22 -3.60
C THR A 20 -6.99 -2.15 -2.54
N TYR A 21 -7.35 -2.47 -1.31
CA TYR A 21 -7.33 -1.50 -0.22
C TYR A 21 -6.64 -2.07 1.03
N ALA A 22 -6.14 -1.16 1.87
CA ALA A 22 -5.67 -1.45 3.22
C ALA A 22 -6.63 -0.87 4.27
N THR A 23 -6.76 -1.59 5.38
CA THR A 23 -7.28 -1.06 6.65
C THR A 23 -6.35 -1.48 7.79
N PHE A 24 -6.40 -0.77 8.92
CA PHE A 24 -5.63 -1.13 10.11
C PHE A 24 -6.58 -1.44 11.26
N VAL A 25 -6.53 -2.69 11.73
CA VAL A 25 -7.41 -3.22 12.78
C VAL A 25 -6.59 -4.18 13.64
N ASP A 26 -6.73 -4.07 14.97
CA ASP A 26 -6.08 -4.96 15.93
C ASP A 26 -4.57 -5.16 15.72
N GLY A 27 -3.87 -4.06 15.37
CA GLY A 27 -2.41 -4.09 15.13
C GLY A 27 -1.98 -4.71 13.79
N HIS A 28 -2.93 -5.05 12.92
CA HIS A 28 -2.68 -5.69 11.64
C HIS A 28 -3.14 -4.85 10.45
N VAL A 29 -2.40 -4.96 9.35
CA VAL A 29 -2.74 -4.36 8.06
C VAL A 29 -3.57 -5.37 7.29
N HIS A 30 -4.85 -5.11 7.14
CA HIS A 30 -5.73 -5.95 6.32
C HIS A 30 -5.71 -5.46 4.88
N VAL A 31 -5.18 -6.30 3.99
CA VAL A 31 -5.17 -6.05 2.54
C VAL A 31 -6.33 -6.81 1.92
N GLN A 32 -7.20 -6.11 1.20
CA GLN A 32 -8.43 -6.66 0.66
C GLN A 32 -8.72 -6.12 -0.75
N ASP A 33 -8.95 -7.05 -1.68
CA ASP A 33 -9.49 -6.78 -3.00
C ASP A 33 -10.98 -6.47 -2.88
N GLU A 34 -11.48 -5.53 -3.69
CA GLU A 34 -12.92 -5.20 -3.76
C GLU A 34 -13.78 -6.44 -4.12
N GLY A 35 -13.19 -7.42 -4.82
CA GLY A 35 -13.79 -8.71 -5.14
C GLY A 35 -13.77 -9.78 -4.02
N GLY A 36 -13.24 -9.47 -2.83
CA GLY A 36 -13.42 -10.28 -1.63
C GLY A 36 -12.22 -11.11 -1.16
N SER A 37 -11.17 -11.28 -1.95
CA SER A 37 -9.90 -11.87 -1.48
C SER A 37 -9.16 -10.90 -0.55
N GLY A 38 -8.62 -11.39 0.56
CA GLY A 38 -7.86 -10.56 1.47
C GLY A 38 -7.41 -11.27 2.74
N GLY A 39 -6.61 -10.58 3.54
CA GLY A 39 -6.12 -11.11 4.80
C GLY A 39 -5.26 -10.14 5.59
N PRO A 40 -5.01 -10.45 6.88
CA PRO A 40 -4.16 -9.64 7.73
C PRO A 40 -2.69 -9.88 7.43
N LEU A 41 -1.91 -8.81 7.49
CA LEU A 41 -0.45 -8.80 7.50
C LEU A 41 0.02 -8.07 8.76
N SER A 42 1.18 -8.44 9.29
CA SER A 42 1.82 -7.64 10.33
C SER A 42 2.37 -6.33 9.74
N VAL A 43 2.49 -5.29 10.57
CA VAL A 43 3.19 -4.06 10.17
C VAL A 43 4.63 -4.34 9.74
N ALA A 44 5.29 -5.34 10.34
CA ALA A 44 6.63 -5.78 9.93
C ALA A 44 6.67 -6.39 8.51
N ALA A 45 5.59 -7.06 8.07
CA ALA A 45 5.50 -7.56 6.71
C ALA A 45 5.34 -6.42 5.70
N LEU A 46 4.49 -5.42 6.02
CA LEU A 46 4.39 -4.18 5.24
C LEU A 46 5.76 -3.49 5.15
N ASP A 47 6.42 -3.27 6.29
CA ASP A 47 7.72 -2.61 6.37
C ASP A 47 8.76 -3.30 5.48
N ARG A 48 8.85 -4.64 5.53
CA ARG A 48 9.76 -5.41 4.66
C ARG A 48 9.47 -5.22 3.17
N VAL A 49 8.21 -5.15 2.77
CA VAL A 49 7.84 -4.86 1.36
C VAL A 49 8.30 -3.46 0.99
N MET A 50 8.01 -2.47 1.83
CA MET A 50 8.36 -1.07 1.57
C MET A 50 9.88 -0.86 1.54
N VAL A 51 10.64 -1.45 2.46
CA VAL A 51 12.11 -1.39 2.47
C VAL A 51 12.72 -2.11 1.26
N ARG A 52 12.13 -3.23 0.82
CA ARG A 52 12.66 -4.00 -0.30
C ARG A 52 12.52 -3.27 -1.63
N TYR A 53 11.41 -2.57 -1.84
CA TYR A 53 11.07 -1.97 -3.13
C TYR A 53 11.12 -0.44 -3.13
N GLY A 54 11.25 0.16 -1.95
CA GLY A 54 11.17 1.60 -1.76
C GLY A 54 12.47 2.28 -2.07
N LEU A 55 12.34 3.50 -2.59
CA LEU A 55 13.43 4.46 -2.69
C LEU A 55 13.12 5.63 -1.76
N PRO A 56 14.16 6.29 -1.21
CA PRO A 56 13.98 7.56 -0.52
C PRO A 56 13.15 8.54 -1.35
N LEU A 57 12.24 9.24 -0.70
CA LEU A 57 11.42 10.26 -1.34
C LEU A 57 12.29 11.47 -1.68
N GLU A 58 12.20 11.98 -2.91
CA GLU A 58 12.93 13.18 -3.32
C GLU A 58 12.56 14.41 -2.49
N ASP A 59 13.57 15.24 -2.22
CA ASP A 59 13.40 16.52 -1.54
C ASP A 59 12.38 17.41 -2.27
N GLY A 60 11.47 18.01 -1.50
CA GLY A 60 10.47 18.95 -2.01
C GLY A 60 9.19 18.30 -2.56
N VAL A 61 9.06 16.97 -2.54
CA VAL A 61 7.79 16.29 -2.81
C VAL A 61 6.81 16.53 -1.64
N ALA A 62 5.68 17.18 -1.93
CA ALA A 62 4.63 17.39 -0.95
C ALA A 62 3.89 16.08 -0.65
N LEU A 63 3.87 15.68 0.63
CA LEU A 63 3.13 14.51 1.11
C LEU A 63 1.67 14.87 1.38
N GLU A 64 0.89 14.96 0.31
CA GLU A 64 -0.56 15.20 0.35
C GLU A 64 -1.34 13.92 -0.02
N GLY A 65 -2.62 13.88 0.34
CA GLY A 65 -3.53 12.78 0.01
C GLY A 65 -3.87 11.85 1.17
N ASP A 66 -4.59 10.78 0.84
CA ASP A 66 -5.11 9.82 1.81
C ASP A 66 -4.00 9.03 2.50
N ALA A 67 -4.15 8.83 3.80
CA ALA A 67 -3.21 8.07 4.60
C ALA A 67 -3.92 7.17 5.61
N LEU A 68 -3.23 6.07 5.93
CA LEU A 68 -3.60 5.10 6.95
C LEU A 68 -2.59 5.15 8.08
N GLU A 69 -3.08 5.47 9.29
CA GLU A 69 -2.29 5.37 10.51
C GLU A 69 -2.11 3.92 10.93
N LEU A 70 -0.87 3.54 11.27
CA LEU A 70 -0.47 2.17 11.57
C LEU A 70 0.08 2.02 13.00
N GLY A 71 -0.18 3.01 13.85
CA GLY A 71 0.31 3.08 15.22
C GLY A 71 1.78 3.49 15.32
N GLU A 72 2.21 3.87 16.52
CA GLU A 72 3.62 4.21 16.83
C GLU A 72 4.21 5.30 15.91
N GLY A 73 3.39 6.22 15.40
CA GLY A 73 3.83 7.27 14.46
C GLY A 73 4.16 6.78 13.05
N ARG A 74 3.83 5.52 12.72
CA ARG A 74 3.96 4.97 11.37
C ARG A 74 2.71 5.25 10.55
N ARG A 75 2.91 5.57 9.27
CA ARG A 75 1.83 5.92 8.36
C ARG A 75 2.12 5.42 6.95
N LEU A 76 1.09 4.87 6.29
CA LEU A 76 1.13 4.52 4.88
C LEU A 76 0.25 5.53 4.13
N ARG A 77 0.79 6.16 3.09
CA ARG A 77 0.10 7.19 2.32
C ARG A 77 0.02 6.80 0.85
N ARG A 78 -1.09 7.13 0.19
CA ARG A 78 -1.15 7.14 -1.26
C ARG A 78 -0.79 8.53 -1.76
N LEU A 79 0.24 8.61 -2.59
CA LEU A 79 0.68 9.82 -3.25
C LEU A 79 0.40 9.70 -4.75
N ARG A 80 -0.33 10.65 -5.31
CA ARG A 80 -0.52 10.77 -6.75
C ARG A 80 0.45 11.80 -7.30
N PHE A 81 1.52 11.34 -7.93
CA PHE A 81 2.53 12.26 -8.47
C PHE A 81 2.19 12.64 -9.91
N HIS A 82 1.81 13.90 -10.11
CA HIS A 82 1.57 14.46 -11.43
C HIS A 82 2.83 15.17 -11.94
N ALA A 83 3.74 14.43 -12.57
CA ALA A 83 4.85 15.09 -13.26
C ALA A 83 4.29 15.90 -14.47
N LYS A 84 4.87 17.07 -14.76
CA LYS A 84 4.44 18.00 -15.83
C LYS A 84 4.28 17.38 -17.22
N VAL A 85 4.86 16.20 -17.46
CA VAL A 85 4.82 15.46 -18.74
C VAL A 85 4.50 13.97 -18.55
N ASP A 86 4.16 13.53 -17.34
CA ASP A 86 3.79 12.12 -17.10
C ASP A 86 2.31 11.90 -17.46
N ALA A 87 2.07 11.55 -18.72
CA ALA A 87 0.75 11.16 -19.21
C ALA A 87 0.17 9.91 -18.50
N THR A 88 1.01 9.15 -17.79
CA THR A 88 0.60 7.93 -17.07
C THR A 88 0.21 8.16 -15.62
N GLY A 89 0.55 9.31 -15.01
CA GLY A 89 0.13 9.69 -13.65
C GLY A 89 0.29 8.56 -12.65
N ARG A 90 1.53 8.20 -12.32
CA ARG A 90 1.80 7.05 -11.44
C ARG A 90 1.35 7.31 -10.01
N ASP A 91 0.64 6.34 -9.46
CA ASP A 91 0.34 6.28 -8.02
C ASP A 91 1.52 5.64 -7.28
N TYR A 92 1.85 6.21 -6.14
CA TYR A 92 2.88 5.74 -5.22
C TYR A 92 2.28 5.45 -3.85
N LEU A 93 2.85 4.46 -3.17
CA LEU A 93 2.69 4.30 -1.74
C LEU A 93 3.92 4.84 -1.04
N VAL A 94 3.71 5.72 -0.06
CA VAL A 94 4.76 6.30 0.77
C VAL A 94 4.67 5.70 2.17
N TRP A 95 5.78 5.16 2.64
CA TRP A 95 5.94 4.59 3.96
C TRP A 95 6.69 5.56 4.87
N GLU A 96 5.97 6.11 5.85
CA GLU A 96 6.49 7.05 6.83
C GLU A 96 6.78 6.30 8.15
N ARG A 97 8.02 6.42 8.65
CA ARG A 97 8.49 5.80 9.90
C ARG A 97 9.05 6.87 10.84
N PRO A 98 8.87 6.75 12.16
CA PRO A 98 9.40 7.74 13.10
C PRO A 98 10.91 7.89 13.00
N GLY A 99 11.37 9.11 12.69
CA GLY A 99 12.80 9.44 12.64
C GLY A 99 13.55 8.88 11.43
N GLU A 100 12.85 8.28 10.45
CA GLU A 100 13.45 7.78 9.22
C GLU A 100 12.92 8.52 8.00
N GLU A 101 13.71 8.50 6.91
CA GLU A 101 13.30 9.06 5.63
C GLU A 101 12.13 8.25 5.03
N PRO A 102 11.08 8.92 4.50
CA PRO A 102 9.98 8.23 3.86
C PRO A 102 10.44 7.44 2.63
N LEU A 103 9.87 6.25 2.46
CA LEU A 103 10.14 5.41 1.29
C LEU A 103 8.96 5.42 0.34
N ALA A 104 9.20 5.70 -0.95
CA ALA A 104 8.19 5.65 -1.99
C ALA A 104 8.35 4.38 -2.85
N VAL A 105 7.23 3.69 -3.09
CA VAL A 105 7.14 2.54 -3.99
C VAL A 105 6.01 2.80 -4.99
N ILE A 106 6.17 2.38 -6.25
CA ILE A 106 5.05 2.36 -7.20
C ILE A 106 3.92 1.50 -6.61
N ALA A 107 2.72 2.06 -6.57
CA ALA A 107 1.59 1.49 -5.81
C ALA A 107 1.23 0.07 -6.29
N THR A 108 1.23 -0.17 -7.60
CA THR A 108 1.00 -1.51 -8.20
C THR A 108 2.01 -2.55 -7.71
N HIS A 109 3.30 -2.20 -7.62
CA HIS A 109 4.37 -3.11 -7.19
C HIS A 109 4.23 -3.49 -5.71
N ALA A 110 4.08 -2.50 -4.83
CA ALA A 110 3.88 -2.75 -3.40
C ALA A 110 2.61 -3.57 -3.17
N THR A 111 1.52 -3.22 -3.85
CA THR A 111 0.24 -3.93 -3.69
C THR A 111 0.32 -5.38 -4.16
N ALA A 112 0.96 -5.66 -5.29
CA ALA A 112 1.16 -7.02 -5.77
C ALA A 112 1.96 -7.86 -4.77
N ALA A 113 3.02 -7.31 -4.19
CA ALA A 113 3.83 -7.98 -3.18
C ALA A 113 3.03 -8.27 -1.89
N LEU A 114 2.22 -7.31 -1.43
CA LEU A 114 1.38 -7.49 -0.25
C LEU A 114 0.30 -8.55 -0.47
N ARG A 115 -0.39 -8.52 -1.63
CA ARG A 115 -1.39 -9.54 -2.00
C ARG A 115 -0.76 -10.93 -2.07
N TYR A 116 0.44 -11.03 -2.63
CA TYR A 116 1.18 -12.29 -2.64
C TYR A 116 1.45 -12.82 -1.22
N LEU A 117 1.88 -11.97 -0.29
CA LEU A 117 2.10 -12.36 1.11
C LEU A 117 0.81 -12.84 1.78
N VAL A 118 -0.32 -12.16 1.54
CA VAL A 118 -1.63 -12.60 2.03
C VAL A 118 -1.96 -14.02 1.55
N LEU A 119 -1.88 -14.25 0.23
CA LEU A 119 -2.19 -15.55 -0.36
C LEU A 119 -1.24 -16.64 0.13
N ARG A 120 0.04 -16.31 0.30
CA ARG A 120 1.05 -17.25 0.77
C ARG A 120 0.81 -17.68 2.21
N LEU A 121 0.50 -16.73 3.10
CA LEU A 121 0.23 -17.01 4.52
C LEU A 121 -1.10 -17.75 4.71
N ASP A 122 -2.09 -17.49 3.88
CA ASP A 122 -3.36 -18.22 3.91
C ASP A 122 -3.16 -19.69 3.55
N ALA A 123 -2.36 -19.96 2.51
CA ALA A 123 -1.98 -21.32 2.12
C ALA A 123 -1.13 -22.08 3.17
N GLU A 124 -0.47 -21.36 4.08
CA GLU A 124 0.35 -21.94 5.16
C GLU A 124 -0.42 -22.14 6.48
N ARG A 125 -1.68 -21.68 6.56
CA ARG A 125 -2.47 -21.82 7.79
C ARG A 125 -2.93 -23.28 7.95
N PRO A 126 -2.65 -23.93 9.10
CA PRO A 126 -3.13 -25.28 9.35
C PRO A 126 -4.66 -25.30 9.39
N ALA A 127 -5.26 -26.34 8.81
CA ALA A 127 -6.71 -26.57 8.73
C ALA A 127 -7.34 -26.81 10.11
#